data_AF-A0A417QX01-F1
#
_entry.id   AF-A0A417QX01-F1
#
_cell.length_a   1.000
_cell.length_b   1.000
_cell.length_c   1.000
_cell.angle_alpha   90.00
_cell.angle_beta   90.00
_cell.angle_gamma   90.00
#
_symmetry.space_group_name_H-M   'P 1'
#
loop_
_entity.id
_entity.type
_entity.pdbx_description
1 polymer ?
#
loop_
_entity_poly.entity_id
_entity_poly.type
_entity_poly.pdbx_seq_one_letter_code
_entity_poly.pdbx_strand_id
1 'polypeptide(L)'
;MPKEPEQKEVRKQYAFPCGGCVCSHCANNVETPDTCTGEMKEPCFTCDYCKHYDGKGTDRRLQDCDKYIVTDEHARRLRRHMKIINRRKAHQ
;
A
#
# COMPACT_ATOMS: atom_id res chain seq x y z
N MET A 1 -4.75 33.75 11.89
CA MET A 1 -4.15 32.41 12.04
C MET A 1 -3.55 32.01 10.70
N PRO A 2 -2.23 31.81 10.59
CA PRO A 2 -1.65 31.30 9.36
C PRO A 2 -2.19 29.89 9.14
N LYS A 3 -2.76 29.65 7.95
CA LYS A 3 -3.29 28.35 7.55
C LYS A 3 -2.08 27.50 7.20
N GLU A 4 -1.87 26.39 7.92
CA GLU A 4 -0.79 25.45 7.60
C GLU A 4 -0.91 25.02 6.12
N PRO A 5 0.21 24.94 5.38
CA PRO A 5 0.16 24.56 3.98
C PRO A 5 -0.38 23.14 3.88
N GLU A 6 -1.56 23.00 3.26
CA GLU A 6 -2.17 21.73 2.88
C GLU A 6 -1.15 20.94 2.07
N GLN A 7 -0.52 19.95 2.71
CA GLN A 7 0.47 19.09 2.10
C GLN A 7 -0.26 18.23 1.06
N LYS A 8 -0.38 18.73 -0.17
CA LYS A 8 -0.88 17.96 -1.31
C LYS A 8 0.03 16.74 -1.46
N GLU A 9 -0.45 15.58 -1.01
CA GLU A 9 0.22 14.31 -1.23
C GLU A 9 0.52 14.18 -2.73
N VAL A 10 1.81 14.26 -3.07
CA VAL A 10 2.27 13.98 -4.43
C VAL A 10 1.93 12.52 -4.69
N ARG A 11 0.81 12.31 -5.39
CA ARG A 11 0.29 10.99 -5.72
C ARG A 11 1.38 10.24 -6.46
N LYS A 12 2.01 9.26 -5.80
CA LYS A 12 3.04 8.42 -6.43
C LYS A 12 2.48 7.90 -7.75
N GLN A 13 3.16 8.21 -8.86
CA GLN A 13 2.82 7.62 -10.15
C GLN A 13 3.26 6.16 -10.13
N TYR A 14 2.29 5.28 -9.88
CA TYR A 14 2.49 3.86 -10.05
C TYR A 14 2.32 3.50 -11.53
N ALA A 15 3.11 2.55 -12.02
CA ALA A 15 3.04 2.09 -13.41
C ALA A 15 1.68 1.47 -13.77
N PHE A 16 0.90 1.06 -12.75
CA PHE A 16 -0.43 0.49 -12.90
C PHE A 16 -1.36 0.94 -11.74
N PRO A 17 -2.69 0.99 -11.95
CA PRO A 17 -3.67 1.47 -10.97
C PRO A 17 -3.65 0.74 -9.63
N CYS A 18 -3.27 -0.54 -9.64
CA CYS A 18 -3.16 -1.37 -8.45
C CYS A 18 -1.83 -1.21 -7.69
N GLY A 19 -0.82 -0.51 -8.23
CA GLY A 19 0.51 -0.45 -7.61
C GLY A 19 0.56 0.32 -6.28
N GLY A 20 -0.43 1.19 -6.05
CA GLY A 20 -0.63 1.89 -4.77
C GLY A 20 -1.78 1.31 -3.93
N CYS A 21 -2.30 0.14 -4.27
CA CYS A 21 -3.36 -0.50 -3.51
C CYS A 21 -2.81 -1.07 -2.20
N VAL A 22 -3.60 -1.04 -1.13
CA VAL A 22 -3.25 -1.78 0.11
C VAL A 22 -3.14 -3.29 -0.16
N CYS A 23 -3.96 -3.79 -1.08
CA CYS A 23 -3.95 -5.18 -1.54
C CYS A 23 -2.61 -5.63 -2.15
N SER A 24 -1.87 -4.75 -2.82
CA SER A 24 -0.55 -5.08 -3.39
C SER A 24 0.56 -5.16 -2.35
N HIS A 25 0.25 -4.89 -1.09
CA HIS A 25 1.17 -4.93 0.04
C HIS A 25 0.65 -5.82 1.17
N CYS A 26 -0.33 -6.69 0.86
CA CYS A 26 -0.89 -7.66 1.79
C CYS A 26 -0.21 -9.01 1.60
N ALA A 27 0.34 -9.60 2.66
CA ALA A 27 0.96 -10.92 2.63
C ALA A 27 -0.04 -12.05 2.35
N ASN A 28 -1.33 -11.85 2.67
CA ASN A 28 -2.37 -12.82 2.36
C ASN A 28 -2.83 -12.77 0.89
N ASN A 29 -2.58 -11.68 0.18
CA ASN A 29 -2.97 -11.58 -1.22
C ASN A 29 -2.03 -12.43 -2.09
N VAL A 30 -2.59 -13.39 -2.83
CA VAL A 30 -1.80 -14.26 -3.70
C VAL A 30 -1.19 -13.51 -4.89
N GLU A 31 -1.77 -12.38 -5.27
CA GLU A 31 -1.32 -11.53 -6.37
C GLU A 31 -0.41 -10.39 -5.89
N THR A 32 0.08 -10.46 -4.65
CA THR A 32 0.98 -9.43 -4.13
C THR A 32 2.32 -9.45 -4.90
N PRO A 33 2.78 -8.30 -5.44
CA PRO A 33 4.09 -8.21 -6.09
C PRO A 33 5.27 -8.16 -5.11
N ASP A 34 5.01 -7.99 -3.80
CA ASP A 34 6.06 -7.95 -2.79
C ASP A 34 6.62 -9.36 -2.52
N THR A 35 7.90 -9.44 -2.17
CA THR A 35 8.54 -10.69 -1.75
C THR A 35 8.15 -10.99 -0.31
N CYS A 36 7.22 -11.91 -0.08
CA CYS A 36 6.65 -12.22 1.23
C CYS A 36 6.55 -13.74 1.53
N THR A 37 7.52 -14.53 1.04
CA THR A 37 7.55 -15.99 1.24
C THR A 37 7.53 -16.35 2.73
N GLY A 38 6.49 -17.09 3.15
CA GLY A 38 6.34 -17.52 4.55
C GLY A 38 5.60 -16.51 5.46
N GLU A 39 5.22 -15.34 4.96
CA GLU A 39 4.43 -14.34 5.70
C GLU A 39 2.90 -14.56 5.56
N MET A 40 2.49 -15.26 4.50
CA MET A 40 1.10 -15.58 4.20
C MET A 40 0.50 -16.52 5.25
N LYS A 41 -0.65 -16.13 5.85
CA LYS A 41 -1.42 -16.99 6.77
C LYS A 41 -2.56 -17.71 6.08
N GLU A 42 -3.27 -17.01 5.20
CA GLU A 42 -4.37 -17.56 4.41
C GLU A 42 -4.34 -16.96 3.00
N PRO A 43 -4.72 -17.73 1.97
CA PRO A 43 -4.78 -17.20 0.61
C PRO A 43 -6.00 -16.28 0.46
N CYS A 44 -5.77 -15.10 -0.12
CA CYS A 44 -6.79 -14.10 -0.40
C CYS A 44 -6.80 -13.77 -1.90
N PHE A 45 -7.98 -13.86 -2.51
CA PHE A 45 -8.25 -13.62 -3.93
C PHE A 45 -9.19 -12.41 -4.12
N THR A 46 -9.07 -11.41 -3.23
CA THR A 46 -9.96 -10.23 -3.29
C THR A 46 -9.79 -9.44 -4.59
N CYS A 47 -8.60 -9.49 -5.20
CA CYS A 47 -8.28 -8.78 -6.43
C CYS A 47 -9.02 -9.34 -7.66
N ASP A 48 -9.34 -10.64 -7.69
CA ASP A 48 -10.10 -11.29 -8.76
C ASP A 48 -11.49 -10.66 -8.98
N TYR A 49 -12.04 -10.01 -7.94
CA TYR A 49 -13.36 -9.35 -7.98
C TYR A 49 -13.27 -7.81 -7.96
N CYS A 50 -12.05 -7.28 -8.07
CA CYS A 50 -11.77 -5.85 -7.91
C CYS A 50 -11.76 -5.14 -9.27
N LYS A 51 -12.65 -4.14 -9.42
CA LYS A 51 -12.75 -3.31 -10.64
C LYS A 51 -11.45 -2.60 -11.04
N HIS A 52 -10.52 -2.41 -10.11
CA HIS A 52 -9.24 -1.74 -10.38
C HIS A 52 -8.19 -2.69 -10.95
N TYR A 53 -8.41 -4.00 -10.83
CA TYR A 53 -7.51 -5.02 -11.32
C TYR A 53 -7.87 -5.44 -12.75
N ASP A 54 -9.12 -5.85 -13.00
CA ASP A 54 -9.60 -6.39 -14.27
C ASP A 54 -10.56 -5.45 -15.04
N GLY A 55 -10.90 -4.29 -14.44
CA GLY A 55 -11.89 -3.35 -14.99
C GLY A 55 -13.35 -3.77 -14.76
N LYS A 56 -13.61 -4.89 -14.07
CA LYS A 56 -14.93 -5.47 -13.85
C LYS A 56 -15.17 -5.74 -12.35
N GLY A 57 -16.43 -5.79 -11.94
CA GLY A 57 -16.78 -6.04 -10.54
C GLY A 57 -16.81 -4.77 -9.67
N THR A 58 -16.44 -4.90 -8.40
CA THR A 58 -16.71 -3.86 -7.38
C THR A 58 -15.43 -3.21 -6.87
N ASP A 59 -15.56 -2.04 -6.25
CA ASP A 59 -14.41 -1.41 -5.58
C ASP A 59 -14.10 -2.20 -4.30
N ARG A 60 -13.03 -2.99 -4.33
CA ARG A 60 -12.59 -3.83 -3.20
C ARG A 60 -11.33 -3.30 -2.53
N ARG A 61 -11.04 -2.00 -2.65
CA ARG A 61 -9.97 -1.37 -1.85
C ARG A 61 -10.35 -1.39 -0.37
N LEU A 62 -9.99 -2.47 0.32
CA LEU A 62 -10.16 -2.58 1.76
C LEU A 62 -9.01 -1.85 2.47
N GLN A 63 -9.30 -0.66 3.02
CA GLN A 63 -8.44 -0.02 4.01
C GLN A 63 -8.60 -0.69 5.37
N ASP A 64 -9.83 -1.14 5.69
CA ASP A 64 -10.18 -1.76 6.96
C ASP A 64 -10.49 -3.25 6.75
N CYS A 65 -9.44 -4.07 6.68
CA CYS A 65 -9.55 -5.52 6.63
C CYS A 65 -8.79 -6.13 7.80
N ASP A 66 -9.50 -6.87 8.67
CA ASP A 66 -8.89 -7.52 9.85
C ASP A 66 -7.86 -8.60 9.48
N LYS A 67 -7.97 -9.12 8.27
CA LYS A 67 -7.06 -10.11 7.69
C LYS A 67 -5.90 -9.47 6.94
N TYR A 68 -5.81 -8.14 6.92
CA TYR A 68 -4.69 -7.45 6.29
C TYR A 68 -3.40 -7.67 7.09
N ILE A 69 -2.37 -8.15 6.40
CA ILE A 69 -1.04 -8.34 6.96
C ILE A 69 -0.09 -7.58 6.05
N VAL A 70 0.55 -6.54 6.56
CA VAL A 70 1.56 -5.81 5.80
C VAL A 70 2.78 -6.71 5.54
N THR A 71 3.29 -6.71 4.31
CA THR A 71 4.52 -7.46 3.99
C THR A 71 5.74 -6.82 4.65
N ASP A 72 6.75 -7.64 4.99
CA ASP A 72 8.00 -7.12 5.58
C ASP A 72 8.75 -6.22 4.58
N GLU A 73 8.69 -6.55 3.30
CA GLU A 73 9.25 -5.70 2.24
C GLU A 73 8.62 -4.30 2.25
N HIS A 74 7.29 -4.22 2.27
CA HIS A 74 6.58 -2.95 2.31
C HIS A 74 6.86 -2.19 3.60
N ALA A 75 6.80 -2.88 4.74
CA ALA A 75 7.09 -2.30 6.05
C ALA A 75 8.51 -1.70 6.11
N ARG A 76 9.50 -2.39 5.52
CA ARG A 76 10.88 -1.87 5.39
C ARG A 76 10.95 -0.63 4.51
N ARG A 77 10.23 -0.60 3.37
CA ARG A 77 10.15 0.57 2.49
C ARG A 77 9.55 1.78 3.22
N LEU A 78 8.46 1.58 3.97
CA LEU A 78 7.83 2.62 4.78
C LEU A 78 8.76 3.17 5.85
N ARG A 79 9.42 2.30 6.63
CA ARG A 79 10.39 2.72 7.66
C ARG A 79 11.53 3.57 7.08
N ARG A 80 12.06 3.18 5.91
CA ARG A 80 13.09 3.96 5.19
C ARG A 80 12.58 5.33 4.78
N HIS A 81 11.36 5.39 4.23
CA HIS A 81 10.75 6.66 3.83
C HIS A 81 10.62 7.60 5.04
N MET A 82 10.09 7.13 6.17
CA MET A 82 9.94 7.92 7.39
C MET A 82 11.28 8.45 7.90
N LYS A 83 12.35 7.64 7.85
CA LYS A 83 13.70 8.08 8.23
C LYS A 83 14.19 9.24 7.35
N ILE A 84 13.91 9.21 6.05
CA ILE A 84 14.28 10.29 5.12
C ILE A 84 13.49 11.57 5.44
N ILE A 85 12.18 11.47 5.66
CA ILE A 85 11.35 12.62 6.04
C ILE A 85 11.85 13.25 7.34
N ASN A 86 12.09 12.44 8.37
CA ASN A 86 12.55 12.94 9.67
C ASN A 86 13.91 13.63 9.56
N ARG A 87 14.82 13.09 8.74
CA ARG A 87 16.10 13.75 8.46
C ARG A 87 15.91 15.10 7.77
N ARG A 88 15.01 15.20 6.78
CA ARG A 88 14.72 16.48 6.10
C ARG A 88 14.14 17.51 7.06
N LYS A 89 13.22 17.11 7.94
CA LYS A 89 12.65 17.98 8.98
C LYS A 89 13.69 18.45 10.00
N ALA A 90 14.68 17.63 10.33
CA ALA A 90 15.75 18.00 11.26
C ALA A 90 16.78 19.00 10.67
N HIS A 91 16.82 19.15 9.34
CA HIS A 91 17.68 20.09 8.62
C HIS A 91 16.92 21.33 8.10
N GLN A 92 15.66 21.49 8.50
CA GLN A 92 14.79 22.62 8.15
C GLN A 92 14.60 23.51 9.38
#